data_AF-A0A975GGG1-F1
#
_entry.id   AF-A0A975GGG1-F1
#
_cell.length_a   1.000
_cell.length_b   1.000
_cell.length_c   1.000
_cell.angle_alpha   90.00
_cell.angle_beta   90.00
_cell.angle_gamma   90.00
#
_symmetry.space_group_name_H-M   'P 1'
#
loop_
_entity.id
_entity.type
_entity.pdbx_description
1 polymer ?
#
loop_
_entity_poly.entity_id
_entity_poly.type
_entity_poly.pdbx_seq_one_letter_code
_entity_poly.pdbx_strand_id
1 'polypeptide(L)'
;MKMTELKLNIPEDILYTLNETKNDFIKKMKFFAAMEFYKMQKLSMGKASELAEMNKIDFMFELGKYDIPAINYDADDFMEEAERIMR
;
A
#
# COMPACT_ATOMS: atom_id res chain seq x y z
N MET A 1 19.07 4.75 -0.14
CA MET A 1 18.40 5.68 0.81
C MET A 1 18.85 5.35 2.23
N LYS A 2 18.79 6.30 3.16
CA LYS A 2 19.08 6.04 4.56
C LYS A 2 17.91 5.29 5.19
N MET A 3 18.18 4.16 5.83
CA MET A 3 17.17 3.36 6.52
C MET A 3 17.02 3.83 7.97
N THR A 4 15.79 3.73 8.49
CA THR A 4 15.47 3.97 9.91
C THR A 4 14.84 2.70 10.47
N GLU A 5 15.33 2.24 11.62
CA GLU A 5 14.76 1.07 12.31
C GLU A 5 13.56 1.49 13.15
N LEU A 6 12.46 0.72 13.05
CA LEU A 6 11.28 0.87 13.89
C LEU A 6 11.15 -0.38 14.78
N LYS A 7 11.07 -0.18 16.10
CA LYS A 7 10.81 -1.26 17.08
C LYS A 7 9.39 -1.13 17.60
N LEU A 8 8.64 -2.23 17.51
CA LEU A 8 7.27 -2.33 18.01
C LEU A 8 7.21 -3.52 18.96
N ASN A 9 6.67 -3.29 20.16
CA ASN A 9 6.35 -4.36 21.10
C ASN A 9 4.86 -4.69 20.94
N ILE A 10 4.56 -5.97 20.72
CA ILE A 10 3.18 -6.48 20.65
C ILE A 10 3.06 -7.69 21.58
N PRO A 11 1.85 -7.98 22.08
CA PRO A 11 1.54 -9.27 22.66
C PRO A 11 1.84 -10.42 21.68
N GLU A 12 2.56 -11.44 22.14
CA GLU A 12 2.98 -12.58 21.29
C GLU A 12 1.79 -13.44 20.83
N ASP A 13 0.73 -13.48 21.63
CA ASP A 13 -0.54 -14.15 21.35
C ASP A 13 -1.28 -13.62 20.12
N ILE A 14 -1.00 -12.39 19.69
CA ILE A 14 -1.50 -11.86 18.41
C ILE A 14 -0.94 -12.67 17.24
N LEU A 15 0.35 -13.03 17.27
CA LEU A 15 0.96 -13.84 16.20
C LEU A 15 0.35 -15.24 16.16
N TYR A 16 0.11 -15.84 17.33
CA TYR A 16 -0.56 -17.13 17.44
C TYR A 16 -2.01 -17.06 16.93
N THR A 17 -2.75 -16.02 17.30
CA THR A 17 -4.15 -15.82 16.88
C THR A 17 -4.27 -15.63 15.36
N LEU A 18 -3.32 -14.92 14.76
CA LEU A 18 -3.28 -14.70 13.32
C LEU A 18 -2.67 -15.88 12.54
N ASN A 19 -2.12 -16.88 13.25
CA ASN A 19 -1.36 -17.99 12.66
C ASN A 19 -0.23 -17.49 11.73
N GLU A 20 0.53 -16.50 12.21
CA GLU A 20 1.59 -15.84 11.44
C GLU A 20 2.95 -15.94 12.12
N THR A 21 3.99 -16.01 11.31
CA THR A 21 5.34 -15.78 11.82
C THR A 21 5.57 -14.29 12.05
N LYS A 22 6.51 -13.95 12.93
CA LYS A 22 6.95 -12.55 13.13
C LYS A 22 7.31 -11.85 11.82
N ASN A 23 7.96 -12.55 10.89
CA ASN A 23 8.38 -11.96 9.62
C ASN A 23 7.18 -11.66 8.70
N ASP A 24 6.19 -12.55 8.66
CA ASP A 24 4.98 -12.35 7.87
C ASP A 24 4.16 -11.19 8.42
N PHE A 25 4.03 -11.12 9.75
CA PHE A 25 3.36 -10.02 10.43
C PHE A 25 4.05 -8.68 10.14
N ILE A 26 5.38 -8.60 10.21
CA ILE A 26 6.14 -7.37 9.88
C ILE A 26 5.89 -6.95 8.44
N LYS A 27 5.91 -7.88 7.48
CA LYS A 27 5.62 -7.58 6.06
C LYS A 27 4.20 -7.05 5.89
N LYS A 28 3.20 -7.68 6.52
CA LYS A 28 1.81 -7.21 6.50
C LYS A 28 1.68 -5.82 7.10
N MET A 29 2.31 -5.55 8.25
CA MET A 29 2.30 -4.23 8.89
C MET A 29 2.93 -3.14 8.01
N LYS A 30 4.04 -3.43 7.33
CA LYS A 30 4.64 -2.49 6.36
C LYS A 30 3.69 -2.20 5.21
N PHE A 31 3.08 -3.24 4.64
CA PHE A 31 2.10 -3.07 3.57
C PHE A 31 0.89 -2.26 4.04
N PHE A 32 0.29 -2.57 5.20
CA PHE A 32 -0.86 -1.83 5.72
C PHE A 32 -0.55 -0.37 6.01
N ALA A 33 0.62 -0.07 6.58
CA ALA A 33 1.05 1.31 6.76
C ALA A 33 1.21 2.04 5.41
N ALA A 34 1.91 1.42 4.45
CA ALA A 34 2.09 1.97 3.12
C ALA A 34 0.76 2.22 2.38
N MET A 35 -0.13 1.23 2.43
CA MET A 35 -1.48 1.25 1.88
C MET A 35 -2.29 2.42 2.46
N GLU A 36 -2.32 2.55 3.79
CA GLU A 36 -3.10 3.60 4.44
C GLU A 36 -2.53 4.99 4.17
N PHE A 37 -1.20 5.17 4.21
CA PHE A 37 -0.59 6.44 3.84
C PHE A 37 -0.77 6.80 2.36
N TYR A 38 -0.82 5.80 1.47
CA TYR A 38 -1.13 6.02 0.06
C TYR A 38 -2.59 6.48 -0.12
N LYS A 39 -3.55 5.79 0.50
CA LYS A 39 -4.98 6.19 0.49
C LYS A 39 -5.19 7.60 1.00
N MET A 40 -4.49 7.98 2.07
CA MET A 40 -4.54 9.33 2.65
C MET A 40 -3.74 10.38 1.82
N GLN A 41 -3.20 10.00 0.67
CA GLN A 41 -2.35 10.82 -0.20
C GLN A 41 -1.13 11.43 0.54
N LYS A 42 -0.66 10.77 1.60
CA LYS A 42 0.53 11.18 2.38
C LYS A 42 1.82 10.64 1.79
N LEU A 43 1.75 9.49 1.13
CA LEU A 43 2.86 8.91 0.37
C LEU A 43 2.45 8.74 -1.09
N SER A 44 3.35 9.09 -2.01
CA SER A 44 3.19 8.69 -3.42
C SER A 44 3.29 7.18 -3.57
N MET A 45 2.79 6.61 -4.66
CA MET A 45 2.89 5.17 -4.94
C MET A 45 4.34 4.66 -4.83
N GLY A 46 5.33 5.43 -5.32
CA GLY A 46 6.73 5.04 -5.21
C GLY A 46 7.24 5.00 -3.77
N LYS A 47 6.82 5.93 -2.92
CA LYS A 47 7.20 5.93 -1.50
C LYS A 47 6.45 4.89 -0.68
N ALA A 48 5.19 4.66 -1.00
CA ALA A 48 4.39 3.60 -0.40
C ALA A 48 4.96 2.21 -0.75
N SER A 49 5.30 1.96 -2.03
CA SER A 49 5.90 0.70 -2.45
C SER A 49 7.28 0.48 -1.80
N GLU A 50 8.10 1.53 -1.67
CA GLU A 50 9.36 1.47 -0.91
C GLU A 50 9.14 1.08 0.56
N LEU A 51 8.16 1.68 1.25
CA LEU A 51 7.82 1.33 2.64
C LEU A 51 7.31 -0.11 2.78
N ALA A 52 6.52 -0.58 1.81
CA ALA A 52 6.03 -1.95 1.73
C ALA A 52 7.12 -2.97 1.34
N GLU A 53 8.33 -2.52 0.99
CA GLU A 53 9.40 -3.36 0.43
C GLU A 53 8.97 -4.11 -0.83
N MET A 54 8.14 -3.46 -1.64
CA MET A 54 7.60 -3.98 -2.89
C MET A 54 8.06 -3.13 -4.07
N ASN A 55 8.18 -3.73 -5.24
CA ASN A 55 8.25 -2.93 -6.45
C ASN A 55 6.87 -2.30 -6.73
N LYS A 56 6.81 -1.28 -7.58
CA LYS A 56 5.56 -0.53 -7.84
C LYS A 56 4.43 -1.41 -8.41
N ILE A 57 4.78 -2.39 -9.24
CA ILE A 57 3.80 -3.26 -9.90
C ILE A 57 3.20 -4.21 -8.86
N ASP A 58 4.03 -4.85 -8.04
CA ASP A 58 3.56 -5.74 -6.97
C ASP A 58 2.70 -4.98 -5.96
N PHE A 59 3.12 -3.77 -5.58
CA PHE A 59 2.34 -2.93 -4.67
C PHE A 59 0.97 -2.57 -5.27
N MET A 60 0.93 -2.22 -6.56
CA MET A 60 -0.32 -1.95 -7.30
C MET A 60 -1.26 -3.16 -7.32
N PHE A 61 -0.74 -4.36 -7.59
CA PHE A 61 -1.54 -5.59 -7.53
C PHE A 61 -2.03 -5.88 -6.11
N GLU A 62 -1.19 -5.65 -5.10
CA GLU A 62 -1.56 -5.89 -3.71
C GLU A 62 -2.66 -4.92 -3.27
N LEU A 63 -2.61 -3.62 -3.64
CA LEU A 63 -3.69 -2.66 -3.39
C LEU A 63 -5.04 -3.13 -3.96
N GLY A 64 -5.03 -3.76 -5.14
CA GLY A 64 -6.23 -4.31 -5.77
C GLY A 64 -6.91 -5.40 -4.95
N LYS A 65 -6.18 -6.14 -4.10
CA LYS A 65 -6.77 -7.14 -3.19
C LYS A 65 -7.56 -6.52 -2.02
N TYR A 66 -7.37 -5.23 -1.78
CA TYR A 66 -8.03 -4.47 -0.71
C TYR A 66 -8.99 -3.41 -1.25
N ASP A 67 -9.39 -3.54 -2.53
CA ASP A 67 -10.31 -2.62 -3.22
C ASP A 67 -9.84 -1.15 -3.22
N ILE A 68 -8.52 -0.94 -3.22
CA ILE A 68 -7.93 0.40 -3.31
C ILE A 68 -7.55 0.68 -4.76
N PRO A 69 -8.10 1.74 -5.37
CA PRO A 69 -7.70 2.15 -6.72
C PRO A 69 -6.20 2.46 -6.72
N ALA A 70 -5.42 1.65 -7.44
CA ALA A 70 -4.01 1.91 -7.61
C ALA A 70 -3.74 3.09 -8.54
N ILE A 71 -4.73 3.48 -9.35
CA ILE A 71 -4.72 4.70 -10.13
C ILE A 71 -5.99 5.44 -9.73
N ASN A 72 -5.84 6.48 -8.94
CA ASN A 72 -6.91 7.43 -8.71
C ASN A 72 -6.91 8.35 -9.93
N TYR A 73 -7.63 7.96 -11.00
CA TYR A 73 -8.04 8.97 -11.97
C TYR A 73 -8.96 9.90 -11.21
N ASP A 74 -8.62 11.19 -11.13
CA ASP A 74 -9.62 12.17 -10.73
C ASP A 74 -10.80 11.98 -11.67
N ALA A 75 -12.02 11.91 -11.14
CA ALA A 75 -13.21 11.60 -11.94
C ALA A 75 -13.34 12.59 -13.11
N ASP A 76 -12.85 13.81 -12.91
CA ASP A 76 -12.77 14.88 -13.91
C ASP A 76 -11.76 14.52 -15.03
N ASP A 77 -10.55 14.04 -14.70
CA ASP A 77 -9.55 13.60 -15.69
C ASP A 77 -10.05 12.40 -16.50
N PHE A 78 -10.76 11.47 -15.86
CA PHE A 78 -11.36 10.33 -16.57
C PHE A 78 -12.45 10.77 -17.54
N MET A 79 -13.32 11.69 -17.12
CA MET A 79 -14.37 12.25 -17.98
C MET A 79 -13.78 13.01 -19.16
N GLU A 80 -12.75 13.81 -18.92
CA GLU A 80 -12.08 14.61 -19.97
C GLU A 80 -11.39 13.71 -21.01
N GLU A 81 -10.74 12.61 -20.58
CA GLU A 81 -10.15 11.62 -21.48
C GLU A 81 -11.22 10.79 -22.22
N ALA A 82 -12.30 10.40 -21.53
CA ALA A 82 -13.42 9.69 -22.16
C ALA A 82 -14.10 10.54 -23.25
N GLU A 83 -14.28 11.85 -23.02
CA GLU A 83 -14.80 12.79 -24.02
C GLU A 83 -13.84 12.95 -25.22
N ARG A 84 -12.52 12.94 -24.99
CA ARG A 84 -11.53 12.98 -26.07
C ARG A 84 -11.55 11.74 -26.94
N ILE A 85 -11.72 10.56 -26.36
CA ILE A 85 -11.75 9.29 -27.09
C ILE A 85 -13.06 9.10 -27.87
N MET A 86 -14.18 9.64 -27.37
CA MET A 86 -15.50 9.55 -28.03
C MET A 86 -15.73 10.59 -29.14
N ARG A 87 -14.74 11.44 -29.42
CA ARG A 87 -14.77 12.47 -30.48
C ARG A 87 -14.14 12.00 -31.78
#